data_AF-A0ABD2G5S8-F1
#
_entry.id   AF-A0ABD2G5S8-F1
#
_cell.length_a   1.000
_cell.length_b   1.000
_cell.length_c   1.000
_cell.angle_alpha   90.00
_cell.angle_beta   90.00
_cell.angle_gamma   90.00
#
_symmetry.space_group_name_H-M   'P 1'
#
loop_
_entity.id
_entity.type
_entity.pdbx_description
1 polymer ?
#
loop_
_entity_poly.entity_id
_entity_poly.type
_entity_poly.pdbx_seq_one_letter_code
_entity_poly.pdbx_strand_id
1 'polypeptide(L)'
;MTTARYRPTWELAVDPLVSCKLCLGEFPLEQMTTITQCQCVFCTLCLKQYVELLIKEGLETAISCPDSACSKRGHLLENEIECMVATDMMQRYKKLQFEREVLLDPCRTWCPSSTCQAVCQLKEADSPTLPQLVQCAVCALEFCSACKANWHLGQACQEHNLPITSFLPGENSSFYKNEEDDAPIKRCPKCKVYIERDEGCAQMMCKNCKHAFCWYCLESLDDDFLLIHYDKGPCRNKLGHSRASVIWHRTQVVGIFAGFGLLLLVASPFLLLATPIVLCCKCKCSKGDDDPLPT
;
A
#
# COMPACT_ATOMS: atom_id res chain seq x y z
N MET A 1 28.20 51.90 46.72
CA MET A 1 28.80 51.18 45.57
C MET A 1 28.57 49.70 45.79
N THR A 2 27.49 49.15 45.25
CA THR A 2 27.16 47.72 45.30
C THR A 2 27.08 47.23 43.85
N THR A 3 28.15 46.58 43.40
CA THR A 3 28.24 45.99 42.06
C THR A 3 27.41 44.72 42.01
N ALA A 4 26.23 44.79 41.39
CA ALA A 4 25.45 43.62 41.03
C ALA A 4 26.21 42.82 39.94
N ARG A 5 26.66 41.60 40.28
CA ARG A 5 27.22 40.66 39.31
C ARG A 5 26.07 40.03 38.53
N TYR A 6 25.90 40.46 37.28
CA TYR A 6 25.07 39.78 36.30
C TYR A 6 25.69 38.41 35.98
N ARG A 7 24.99 37.33 36.31
CA ARG A 7 25.36 35.96 35.94
C ARG A 7 24.42 35.56 34.79
N PRO A 8 24.90 35.40 33.55
CA PRO A 8 24.08 34.81 32.51
C PRO A 8 24.06 33.30 32.74
N THR A 9 22.93 32.76 33.17
CA THR A 9 22.63 31.33 33.14
C THR A 9 22.26 30.97 31.70
N TRP A 10 23.25 30.47 30.96
CA TRP A 10 23.03 29.75 29.71
C TRP A 10 22.67 28.29 30.09
N GLU A 11 21.42 28.06 30.49
CA GLU A 11 20.87 26.72 30.46
C GLU A 11 20.67 26.37 28.99
N LEU A 12 21.58 25.58 28.42
CA LEU A 12 21.38 24.91 27.14
C LEU A 12 20.21 23.95 27.31
N ALA A 13 19.00 24.41 27.01
CA ALA A 13 17.86 23.55 26.79
C ALA A 13 18.19 22.66 25.58
N VAL A 14 18.51 21.39 25.83
CA VAL A 14 18.68 20.40 24.77
C VAL A 14 17.28 20.14 24.22
N ASP A 15 17.04 20.50 22.96
CA ASP A 15 15.73 20.29 22.33
C ASP A 15 15.34 18.80 22.40
N PRO A 16 14.08 18.49 22.77
CA PRO A 16 13.64 17.11 22.89
C PRO A 16 13.69 16.41 21.53
N LEU A 17 14.50 15.34 21.45
CA LEU A 17 14.59 14.49 20.28
C LEU A 17 13.41 13.51 20.21
N VAL A 18 12.94 13.25 19.00
CA VAL A 18 11.87 12.29 18.72
C VAL A 18 12.45 11.13 17.91
N SER A 19 12.01 9.90 18.17
CA SER A 19 12.46 8.73 17.41
C SER A 19 11.60 8.50 16.17
N CYS A 20 12.23 8.31 15.01
CA CYS A 20 11.54 7.94 13.78
C CYS A 20 11.32 6.43 13.69
N LYS A 21 10.08 6.00 13.45
CA LYS A 21 9.72 4.57 13.34
C LYS A 21 10.22 3.87 12.06
N LEU A 22 10.68 4.61 11.06
CA LEU A 22 11.15 4.04 9.78
C LEU A 22 12.65 3.76 9.79
N CYS A 23 13.47 4.72 10.19
CA CYS A 23 14.92 4.56 10.26
C CYS A 23 15.46 4.31 11.67
N LEU A 24 14.60 4.35 12.70
CA LEU A 24 14.94 4.18 14.11
C LEU A 24 15.92 5.24 14.66
N GLY A 25 16.18 6.32 13.91
CA GLY A 25 17.02 7.43 14.33
C GLY A 25 16.27 8.45 15.20
N GLU A 26 17.02 9.21 15.99
CA GLU A 26 16.50 10.32 16.81
C GLU A 26 16.76 11.66 16.12
N PHE A 27 15.72 12.49 16.02
CA PHE A 27 15.79 13.76 15.30
C PHE A 27 15.09 14.88 16.09
N PRO A 28 15.55 16.14 15.95
CA PRO A 28 14.83 17.30 16.46
C PRO A 28 13.43 17.39 15.84
N LEU A 29 12.48 18.00 16.56
CA LEU A 29 11.10 18.16 16.09
C LEU A 29 11.00 18.88 14.73
N GLU A 30 11.92 19.79 14.42
CA GLU A 30 11.98 20.52 13.14
C GLU A 30 12.25 19.62 11.93
N GLN A 31 12.91 18.47 12.16
CA GLN A 31 13.20 17.48 11.12
C GLN A 31 12.17 16.35 11.09
N MET A 32 11.09 16.51 11.86
CA MET A 32 9.97 15.58 11.91
C MET A 32 8.77 16.12 11.14
N THR A 33 8.03 15.20 10.54
CA THR A 33 6.79 15.50 9.82
C THR A 33 5.68 14.64 10.39
N THR A 34 4.57 15.29 10.70
CA THR A 34 3.37 14.66 11.26
C THR A 34 2.32 14.52 10.16
N ILE A 35 1.78 13.32 9.98
CA ILE A 35 0.68 13.09 9.04
C ILE A 35 -0.62 13.58 9.68
N THR A 36 -1.32 14.49 9.02
CA THR A 36 -2.49 15.19 9.57
C THR A 36 -3.63 14.24 9.94
N GLN A 37 -3.92 13.23 9.11
CA GLN A 37 -5.05 12.32 9.34
C GLN A 37 -4.86 11.39 10.54
N CYS A 38 -3.64 10.91 10.78
CA CYS A 38 -3.37 9.91 11.82
C CYS A 38 -2.52 10.39 13.00
N GLN A 39 -1.87 11.57 12.88
CA GLN A 39 -0.92 12.13 13.85
C GLN A 39 0.33 11.26 14.06
N CYS A 40 0.62 10.34 13.15
CA CYS A 40 1.88 9.59 13.15
C CYS A 40 3.03 10.52 12.72
N VAL A 41 4.18 10.37 13.37
CA VAL A 41 5.35 11.23 13.19
C VAL A 41 6.52 10.41 12.66
N PHE A 42 7.20 10.94 11.64
CA PHE A 42 8.39 10.35 11.04
C PHE A 42 9.39 11.45 10.70
N CYS A 43 10.68 11.12 10.54
CA CYS A 43 11.61 12.12 10.05
C CYS A 43 11.27 12.47 8.59
N THR A 44 11.43 13.73 8.24
CA THR A 44 11.05 14.27 6.93
C THR A 44 11.73 13.52 5.79
N LEU A 45 12.98 13.10 5.97
CA LEU A 45 13.74 12.35 4.96
C LEU A 45 13.09 11.00 4.64
N CYS A 46 12.75 10.20 5.66
CA CYS A 46 12.12 8.91 5.44
C CYS A 46 10.74 9.04 4.83
N LEU A 47 9.94 10.02 5.26
CA LEU A 47 8.61 10.22 4.71
C LEU A 47 8.67 10.66 3.24
N LYS A 48 9.61 11.55 2.88
CA LYS A 48 9.86 11.94 1.49
C LYS A 48 10.22 10.74 0.61
N GLN A 49 11.19 9.94 1.03
CA GLN A 49 11.62 8.75 0.29
C GLN A 49 10.47 7.75 0.09
N TYR A 50 9.66 7.53 1.13
CA TYR A 50 8.48 6.67 1.07
C TYR A 50 7.46 7.17 0.04
N VAL A 51 7.13 8.46 0.07
CA VAL A 51 6.19 9.08 -0.88
C VAL A 51 6.72 9.00 -2.31
N GLU A 52 7.99 9.35 -2.53
CA GLU A 52 8.61 9.26 -3.85
C GLU A 52 8.63 7.83 -4.40
N LEU A 53 8.92 6.85 -3.55
CA LEU A 53 8.92 5.44 -3.95
C LEU A 53 7.53 5.02 -4.45
N LEU A 54 6.48 5.33 -3.69
CA LEU A 54 5.11 4.95 -4.06
C LEU A 54 4.62 5.65 -5.33
N ILE A 55 5.00 6.93 -5.54
CA ILE A 55 4.70 7.64 -6.78
C ILE A 55 5.46 7.03 -7.97
N LYS A 56 6.70 6.58 -7.77
CA LYS A 56 7.49 5.91 -8.81
C LYS A 56 6.86 4.57 -9.20
N GLU A 57 6.51 3.75 -8.21
CA GLU A 57 5.86 2.45 -8.41
C GLU A 57 4.49 2.60 -9.09
N GLY A 58 3.72 3.63 -8.74
CA GLY A 58 2.44 3.95 -9.38
C GLY A 58 1.33 2.92 -9.13
N LEU A 59 1.52 2.00 -8.17
CA LEU A 59 0.56 0.93 -7.85
C LEU A 59 -0.60 1.41 -6.96
N GLU A 60 -0.40 2.49 -6.21
CA GLU A 60 -1.37 3.06 -5.28
C GLU A 60 -1.41 4.59 -5.42
N THR A 61 -2.62 5.13 -5.59
CA THR A 61 -2.83 6.59 -5.71
C THR A 61 -3.16 7.24 -4.36
N ALA A 62 -3.58 6.45 -3.37
CA ALA A 62 -3.87 6.92 -2.01
C ALA A 62 -2.73 6.49 -1.09
N ILE A 63 -1.75 7.37 -0.90
CA ILE A 63 -0.54 7.06 -0.12
C ILE A 63 -0.94 6.90 1.35
N SER A 64 -0.82 5.67 1.87
CA SER A 64 -1.21 5.32 3.24
C SER A 64 -0.12 5.70 4.25
N CYS A 65 -0.49 5.80 5.52
CA CYS A 65 0.48 5.97 6.60
C CYS A 65 1.49 4.80 6.61
N PRO A 66 2.81 5.06 6.73
CA PRO A 66 3.82 4.00 6.79
C PRO A 66 3.73 3.09 8.03
N ASP A 67 3.08 3.54 9.11
CA ASP A 67 2.96 2.78 10.35
C ASP A 67 1.86 1.72 10.23
N SER A 68 2.25 0.44 10.22
CA SER A 68 1.33 -0.70 10.15
C SER A 68 0.44 -0.83 11.39
N ALA A 69 0.84 -0.26 12.52
CA ALA A 69 0.06 -0.20 13.76
C ALA A 69 -0.76 1.10 13.88
N CYS A 70 -0.83 1.92 12.83
CA CYS A 70 -1.61 3.15 12.81
C CYS A 70 -3.11 2.87 13.02
N SER A 71 -3.62 3.22 14.21
CA SER A 71 -5.02 2.95 14.59
C SER A 71 -6.04 3.60 13.66
N LYS A 72 -5.70 4.78 13.12
CA LYS A 72 -6.59 5.56 12.24
C LYS A 72 -6.48 5.19 10.76
N ARG A 73 -5.50 4.35 10.38
CA ARG A 73 -5.16 4.02 8.97
C ARG A 73 -5.20 5.25 8.06
N GLY A 74 -4.57 6.34 8.49
CA GLY A 74 -4.63 7.62 7.79
C GLY A 74 -3.91 7.57 6.44
N HIS A 75 -4.29 8.47 5.55
CA HIS A 75 -3.60 8.72 4.28
C HIS A 75 -2.95 10.10 4.30
N LEU A 76 -1.93 10.25 3.46
CA LEU A 76 -1.31 11.55 3.22
C LEU A 76 -2.19 12.38 2.28
N LEU A 77 -2.38 13.65 2.64
CA LEU A 77 -3.14 14.61 1.86
C LEU A 77 -2.31 15.15 0.69
N GLU A 78 -2.99 15.64 -0.34
CA GLU A 78 -2.33 16.16 -1.55
C GLU A 78 -1.35 17.31 -1.24
N ASN A 79 -1.73 18.21 -0.34
CA ASN A 79 -0.88 19.33 0.10
C ASN A 79 0.35 18.86 0.89
N GLU A 80 0.24 17.75 1.66
CA GLU A 80 1.38 17.16 2.36
C GLU A 80 2.36 16.55 1.35
N ILE A 81 1.84 15.84 0.35
CA ILE A 81 2.62 15.24 -0.74
C ILE A 81 3.34 16.33 -1.55
N GLU A 82 2.64 17.40 -1.93
CA GLU A 82 3.18 18.52 -2.70
C GLU A 82 4.38 19.20 -2.00
N CYS A 83 4.34 19.33 -0.67
CA CYS A 83 5.47 19.87 0.10
C CYS A 83 6.68 18.93 0.16
N MET A 84 6.49 17.64 -0.11
CA MET A 84 7.51 16.61 0.07
C MET A 84 8.24 16.23 -1.22
N VAL A 85 7.60 16.41 -2.38
CA VAL A 85 8.13 15.94 -3.67
C VAL A 85 8.40 17.09 -4.64
N ALA A 86 9.25 16.84 -5.62
CA ALA A 86 9.49 17.78 -6.71
C ALA A 86 8.28 17.88 -7.67
N THR A 87 8.21 18.97 -8.44
CA THR A 87 7.07 19.29 -9.31
C THR A 87 6.77 18.19 -10.34
N ASP A 88 7.81 17.55 -10.89
CA ASP A 88 7.70 16.44 -11.84
C ASP A 88 7.06 15.19 -11.21
N MET A 89 7.46 14.86 -9.98
CA MET A 89 6.85 13.76 -9.20
C MET A 89 5.40 14.08 -8.85
N MET A 90 5.09 15.34 -8.50
CA MET A 90 3.72 15.76 -8.22
C MET A 90 2.83 15.67 -9.47
N GLN A 91 3.34 16.05 -10.64
CA GLN A 91 2.63 15.90 -11.91
C GLN A 91 2.36 14.42 -12.22
N ARG A 92 3.35 13.54 -11.98
CA ARG A 92 3.16 12.10 -12.11
C ARG A 92 2.08 11.58 -11.16
N TYR A 93 2.09 12.01 -9.90
CA TYR A 93 1.07 11.65 -8.92
C TYR A 93 -0.34 12.04 -9.36
N LYS A 94 -0.51 13.29 -9.82
CA LYS A 94 -1.79 13.80 -10.37
C LYS A 94 -2.24 13.01 -11.59
N LYS A 95 -1.31 12.67 -12.49
CA LYS A 95 -1.60 11.83 -13.66
C LYS A 95 -2.10 10.45 -13.24
N LEU A 96 -1.44 9.79 -12.29
CA LEU A 96 -1.85 8.49 -11.77
C LEU A 96 -3.23 8.53 -11.09
N GLN A 97 -3.51 9.58 -10.32
CA GLN A 97 -4.84 9.81 -9.73
C GLN A 97 -5.91 9.93 -10.81
N PHE A 98 -5.69 10.80 -11.81
CA PHE A 98 -6.62 10.99 -12.92
C PHE A 98 -6.85 9.70 -13.71
N GLU A 99 -5.78 8.95 -14.01
CA GLU A 99 -5.87 7.66 -14.67
C GLU A 99 -6.75 6.67 -13.91
N ARG A 100 -6.60 6.63 -12.58
CA ARG A 100 -7.44 5.80 -11.73
C ARG A 100 -8.89 6.28 -11.68
N GLU A 101 -9.14 7.57 -11.59
CA GLU A 101 -10.50 8.12 -11.60
C GLU A 101 -11.24 7.73 -12.89
N VAL A 102 -10.58 7.85 -14.03
CA VAL A 102 -11.14 7.47 -15.34
C VAL A 102 -11.41 5.96 -15.41
N LEU A 103 -10.56 5.13 -14.80
CA LEU A 103 -10.77 3.67 -14.75
C LEU A 103 -11.93 3.27 -13.83
N LEU A 104 -12.19 4.05 -12.78
CA LEU A 104 -13.25 3.78 -11.80
C LEU A 104 -14.60 4.35 -12.22
N ASP A 105 -14.63 5.37 -13.10
CA ASP A 105 -15.85 5.98 -13.62
C ASP A 105 -16.41 5.16 -14.80
N PRO A 106 -17.58 4.50 -14.64
CA PRO A 106 -18.20 3.71 -15.70
C PRO A 106 -18.61 4.54 -16.93
N CYS A 107 -18.73 5.85 -16.77
CA CYS A 107 -19.12 6.78 -17.83
C CYS A 107 -17.93 7.37 -18.57
N ARG A 108 -16.70 6.93 -18.28
CA ARG A 108 -15.49 7.43 -18.95
C ARG A 108 -14.70 6.31 -19.57
N THR A 109 -13.97 6.64 -20.63
CA THR A 109 -13.11 5.67 -21.29
C THR A 109 -11.95 6.28 -22.04
N TRP A 110 -10.82 5.58 -22.08
CA TRP A 110 -9.64 6.02 -22.82
C TRP A 110 -9.81 5.80 -24.32
N CYS A 111 -9.37 6.76 -25.12
CA CYS A 111 -9.17 6.58 -26.55
C CYS A 111 -8.10 5.50 -26.78
N PRO A 112 -8.37 4.47 -27.63
CA PRO A 112 -7.41 3.40 -27.89
C PRO A 112 -6.21 3.82 -28.76
N SER A 113 -6.24 5.02 -29.34
CA SER A 113 -5.11 5.56 -30.10
C SER A 113 -3.93 5.84 -29.17
N SER A 114 -2.79 5.21 -29.45
CA SER A 114 -1.55 5.31 -28.67
C SER A 114 -1.00 6.74 -28.59
N THR A 115 -1.34 7.61 -29.54
CA THR A 115 -0.87 9.00 -29.61
C THR A 115 -1.87 10.02 -29.06
N CYS A 116 -3.10 9.61 -28.77
CA CYS A 116 -4.17 10.55 -28.40
C CYS A 116 -4.26 10.77 -26.88
N GLN A 117 -4.30 9.68 -26.10
CA GLN A 117 -4.50 9.73 -24.64
C GLN A 117 -5.70 10.59 -24.18
N ALA A 118 -6.71 10.79 -25.02
CA ALA A 118 -7.92 11.52 -24.64
C ALA A 118 -8.88 10.63 -23.85
N VAL A 119 -9.58 11.24 -22.90
CA VAL A 119 -10.70 10.61 -22.19
C VAL A 119 -12.00 10.96 -22.91
N CYS A 120 -12.74 9.94 -23.32
CA CYS A 120 -14.04 10.04 -23.96
C CYS A 120 -15.16 9.76 -22.94
N GLN A 121 -16.29 10.45 -23.11
CA GLN A 121 -17.46 10.26 -22.27
C GLN A 121 -18.43 9.24 -22.90
N LEU A 122 -18.94 8.34 -22.08
CA LEU A 122 -19.98 7.38 -22.44
C LEU A 122 -21.33 7.91 -21.97
N LYS A 123 -22.40 7.46 -22.64
CA LYS A 123 -23.75 7.76 -22.19
C LYS A 123 -24.06 6.85 -21.01
N GLU A 124 -24.62 7.43 -19.95
CA GLU A 124 -25.26 6.66 -18.88
C GLU A 124 -26.32 5.75 -19.53
N ALA A 125 -26.12 4.45 -19.38
CA ALA A 125 -27.05 3.44 -19.87
C ALA A 125 -27.60 2.67 -18.67
N ASP A 126 -28.88 2.28 -18.73
CA ASP A 126 -29.54 1.46 -17.70
C ASP A 126 -28.82 0.11 -17.46
N SER A 127 -27.94 -0.31 -18.38
CA SER A 127 -26.99 -1.40 -18.17
C SER A 127 -25.58 -0.98 -18.63
N PRO A 128 -24.57 -0.96 -17.72
CA PRO A 128 -23.21 -0.51 -18.01
C PRO A 128 -22.41 -1.45 -18.92
N THR A 129 -23.00 -2.55 -19.39
CA THR A 129 -22.33 -3.62 -20.16
C THR A 129 -22.66 -3.62 -21.65
N LEU A 130 -23.59 -2.79 -22.13
CA LEU A 130 -23.89 -2.72 -23.56
C LEU A 130 -22.79 -1.94 -24.32
N PRO A 131 -22.26 -2.48 -25.43
CA PRO A 131 -21.27 -1.79 -26.26
C PRO A 131 -21.90 -0.55 -26.89
N GLN A 132 -21.21 0.59 -26.76
CA GLN A 132 -21.60 1.88 -27.31
C GLN A 132 -20.57 2.37 -28.32
N LEU A 133 -21.04 3.08 -29.34
CA LEU A 133 -20.18 3.82 -30.26
C LEU A 133 -19.59 5.02 -29.51
N VAL A 134 -18.28 5.14 -29.55
CA VAL A 134 -17.54 6.26 -28.97
C VAL A 134 -16.78 6.96 -30.09
N GLN A 135 -16.95 8.27 -30.19
CA GLN A 135 -16.16 9.11 -31.06
C GLN A 135 -15.24 9.99 -30.23
N CYS A 136 -13.93 9.90 -30.47
CA CYS A 136 -12.96 10.73 -29.76
C CYS A 136 -13.03 12.19 -30.25
N ALA A 137 -13.23 13.15 -29.35
CA ALA A 137 -13.27 14.57 -29.69
C ALA A 137 -11.91 15.15 -30.14
N VAL A 138 -10.80 14.46 -29.86
CA VAL A 138 -9.44 14.94 -30.16
C VAL A 138 -8.94 14.41 -31.50
N CYS A 139 -9.04 13.10 -31.74
CA CYS A 139 -8.52 12.46 -32.97
C CYS A 139 -9.61 11.95 -33.92
N ALA A 140 -10.89 12.19 -33.61
CA ALA A 140 -12.06 11.75 -34.37
C ALA A 140 -12.18 10.21 -34.56
N LEU A 141 -11.36 9.41 -33.89
CA LEU A 141 -11.41 7.94 -33.96
C LEU A 141 -12.74 7.42 -33.39
N GLU A 142 -13.39 6.54 -34.15
CA GLU A 142 -14.60 5.84 -33.77
C GLU A 142 -14.29 4.41 -33.31
N PHE A 143 -14.71 4.07 -32.10
CA PHE A 143 -14.40 2.77 -31.50
C PHE A 143 -15.53 2.26 -30.61
N CYS A 144 -15.49 0.96 -30.31
CA CYS A 144 -16.42 0.30 -29.39
C CYS A 144 -15.99 0.50 -27.93
N SER A 145 -16.92 0.95 -27.08
CA SER A 145 -16.67 1.17 -25.65
C SER A 145 -16.23 -0.08 -24.90
N ALA A 146 -16.64 -1.28 -25.34
CA ALA A 146 -16.34 -2.54 -24.67
C ALA A 146 -15.01 -3.18 -25.12
N CYS A 147 -14.81 -3.39 -26.43
CA CYS A 147 -13.63 -4.10 -26.96
C CYS A 147 -12.48 -3.18 -27.38
N LYS A 148 -12.70 -1.87 -27.47
CA LYS A 148 -11.73 -0.86 -27.94
C LYS A 148 -11.29 -1.01 -29.41
N ALA A 149 -11.89 -1.92 -30.18
CA ALA A 149 -11.70 -2.01 -31.62
C ALA A 149 -12.60 -1.00 -32.37
N ASN A 150 -12.46 -0.93 -33.69
CA ASN A 150 -13.35 -0.14 -34.55
C ASN A 150 -14.81 -0.49 -34.28
N TRP A 151 -15.71 0.49 -34.40
CA TRP A 151 -17.12 0.29 -34.15
C TRP A 151 -17.73 -0.79 -35.05
N HIS A 152 -18.54 -1.66 -34.45
CA HIS A 152 -19.22 -2.76 -35.13
C HIS A 152 -20.70 -2.82 -34.71
N LEU A 153 -21.60 -2.99 -35.69
CA LEU A 153 -23.05 -3.07 -35.48
C LEU A 153 -23.49 -4.53 -35.41
N GLY A 154 -24.18 -4.92 -34.32
CA GLY A 154 -24.87 -6.22 -34.21
C GLY A 154 -23.98 -7.46 -34.08
N GLN A 155 -22.65 -7.32 -34.19
CA GLN A 155 -21.70 -8.39 -33.86
C GLN A 155 -21.36 -8.32 -32.37
N ALA A 156 -21.33 -9.48 -31.70
CA ALA A 156 -20.77 -9.56 -30.36
C ALA A 156 -19.32 -9.05 -30.40
N CYS A 157 -18.91 -8.31 -29.37
CA CYS A 157 -17.51 -7.91 -29.24
C CYS A 157 -16.64 -9.16 -29.37
N GLN A 158 -15.86 -9.24 -30.44
CA GLN A 158 -14.94 -10.34 -30.61
C GLN A 158 -13.94 -10.25 -29.48
N GLU A 159 -14.00 -11.19 -28.54
CA GLU A 159 -13.08 -11.24 -27.41
C GLU A 159 -11.67 -11.45 -27.96
N HIS A 160 -10.96 -10.34 -28.20
CA HIS A 160 -9.51 -10.36 -28.20
C HIS A 160 -9.06 -10.49 -26.75
N ASN A 161 -9.38 -11.61 -26.11
CA ASN A 161 -8.53 -12.22 -25.09
C ASN A 161 -7.29 -12.75 -25.83
N LEU A 162 -6.52 -11.84 -26.44
CA LEU A 162 -5.19 -12.16 -26.87
C LEU A 162 -4.36 -12.18 -25.58
N PRO A 163 -3.93 -13.35 -25.09
CA PRO A 163 -2.87 -13.37 -24.11
C PRO A 163 -1.71 -12.56 -24.68
N ILE A 164 -1.06 -11.77 -23.82
CA ILE A 164 0.11 -10.95 -24.16
C ILE A 164 1.23 -11.79 -24.82
N THR A 165 1.15 -13.12 -24.74
CA THR A 165 2.01 -14.07 -25.47
C THR A 165 1.96 -13.93 -26.99
N SER A 166 0.92 -13.32 -27.56
CA SER A 166 0.78 -13.10 -29.02
C SER A 166 1.62 -11.94 -29.57
N PHE A 167 2.37 -11.22 -28.73
CA PHE A 167 3.37 -10.24 -29.18
C PHE A 167 4.76 -10.86 -29.46
N LEU A 168 4.92 -12.18 -29.28
CA LEU A 168 6.11 -12.90 -29.73
C LEU A 168 5.88 -13.44 -31.16
N PRO A 169 6.81 -13.22 -32.12
CA PRO A 169 6.65 -13.73 -33.48
C PRO A 169 6.79 -15.26 -33.51
N GLY A 170 5.73 -15.94 -33.97
CA GLY A 170 5.62 -17.41 -34.02
C GLY A 170 5.00 -17.91 -32.72
N GLU A 171 3.81 -18.54 -32.70
CA GLU A 171 3.40 -19.66 -33.52
C GLU A 171 1.87 -19.64 -33.74
N ASN A 172 1.43 -19.94 -34.96
CA ASN A 172 0.05 -20.25 -35.26
C ASN A 172 -0.25 -21.66 -34.73
N SER A 173 -1.14 -21.80 -33.75
CA SER A 173 -1.95 -23.03 -33.66
C SER A 173 -3.28 -22.79 -32.97
N SER A 174 -4.32 -22.94 -33.78
CA SER A 174 -5.70 -23.16 -33.44
C SER A 174 -5.90 -24.36 -32.50
N PHE A 175 -6.10 -24.15 -31.20
CA PHE A 175 -6.87 -25.06 -30.34
C PHE A 175 -7.01 -24.47 -28.91
N TYR A 176 -8.12 -23.83 -28.54
CA TYR A 176 -8.28 -23.31 -27.17
C TYR A 176 -9.65 -23.59 -26.59
N LYS A 177 -9.80 -24.80 -26.05
CA LYS A 177 -10.59 -25.04 -24.84
C LYS A 177 -9.70 -25.88 -23.92
N ASN A 178 -9.41 -25.35 -22.73
CA ASN A 178 -8.84 -26.00 -21.53
C ASN A 178 -7.49 -25.48 -20.96
N GLU A 179 -6.87 -24.41 -21.47
CA GLU A 179 -5.62 -23.86 -20.87
C GLU A 179 -5.78 -22.49 -20.15
N GLU A 180 -7.00 -22.09 -19.79
CA GLU A 180 -7.24 -20.76 -19.18
C GLU A 180 -7.10 -20.76 -17.63
N ASP A 181 -7.16 -21.93 -16.99
CA ASP A 181 -7.16 -22.03 -15.51
C ASP A 181 -5.80 -21.65 -14.92
N ASP A 182 -4.71 -21.93 -15.65
CA ASP A 182 -3.32 -21.74 -15.22
C ASP A 182 -2.58 -20.62 -15.98
N ALA A 183 -3.31 -19.77 -16.72
CA ALA A 183 -2.71 -18.60 -17.36
C ALA A 183 -2.00 -17.74 -16.29
N PRO A 184 -0.73 -17.32 -16.49
CA PRO A 184 0.04 -16.58 -15.50
C PRO A 184 -0.47 -15.16 -15.27
N ILE A 185 -1.26 -14.62 -16.21
CA ILE A 185 -1.80 -13.27 -16.18
C ILE A 185 -3.32 -13.32 -16.37
N LYS A 186 -4.08 -12.71 -15.47
CA LYS A 186 -5.55 -12.53 -15.57
C LYS A 186 -5.95 -11.10 -15.22
N ARG A 187 -7.18 -10.72 -15.57
CA ARG A 187 -7.74 -9.40 -15.22
C ARG A 187 -8.49 -9.45 -13.89
N CYS A 188 -8.33 -8.41 -13.06
CA CYS A 188 -9.12 -8.24 -11.84
C CYS A 188 -10.63 -8.25 -12.17
N PRO A 189 -11.48 -9.03 -11.49
CA PRO A 189 -12.91 -9.07 -11.80
C PRO A 189 -13.62 -7.73 -11.54
N LYS A 190 -13.12 -6.93 -10.59
CA LYS A 190 -13.69 -5.63 -10.22
C LYS A 190 -13.21 -4.47 -11.12
N CYS A 191 -11.89 -4.27 -11.25
CA CYS A 191 -11.33 -3.10 -11.96
C CYS A 191 -10.65 -3.42 -13.30
N LYS A 192 -10.66 -4.68 -13.73
CA LYS A 192 -10.13 -5.18 -15.01
C LYS A 192 -8.65 -4.93 -15.28
N VAL A 193 -7.88 -4.42 -14.31
CA VAL A 193 -6.41 -4.33 -14.41
C VAL A 193 -5.80 -5.73 -14.55
N TYR A 194 -4.75 -5.85 -15.35
CA TYR A 194 -3.98 -7.09 -15.46
C TYR A 194 -3.19 -7.36 -14.17
N ILE A 195 -3.21 -8.62 -13.75
CA ILE A 195 -2.56 -9.13 -12.55
C ILE A 195 -1.78 -10.39 -12.97
N GLU A 196 -0.50 -10.40 -12.64
CA GLU A 196 0.36 -11.58 -12.73
C GLU A 196 0.32 -12.36 -11.41
N ARG A 197 0.38 -13.69 -11.47
CA ARG A 197 0.41 -14.56 -10.31
C ARG A 197 1.84 -15.01 -10.00
N ASP A 198 2.41 -14.51 -8.91
CA ASP A 198 3.77 -14.83 -8.43
C ASP A 198 3.88 -16.20 -7.71
N GLU A 199 3.11 -17.21 -8.15
CA GLU A 199 2.99 -18.56 -7.56
C GLU A 199 2.41 -18.63 -6.12
N GLY A 200 2.16 -19.85 -5.63
CA GLY A 200 1.80 -20.13 -4.23
C GLY A 200 0.31 -20.02 -3.88
N CYS A 201 -0.27 -18.82 -3.79
CA CYS A 201 -1.63 -18.62 -3.30
C CYS A 201 -2.64 -18.37 -4.42
N ALA A 202 -3.81 -19.01 -4.36
CA ALA A 202 -4.91 -18.75 -5.29
C ALA A 202 -5.87 -17.64 -4.85
N GLN A 203 -5.80 -17.23 -3.58
CA GLN A 203 -6.48 -16.02 -3.12
C GLN A 203 -5.61 -14.83 -3.50
N MET A 204 -6.11 -14.00 -4.41
CA MET A 204 -5.39 -12.81 -4.86
C MET A 204 -6.05 -11.56 -4.32
N MET A 205 -5.25 -10.53 -4.08
CA MET A 205 -5.72 -9.19 -3.74
C MET A 205 -5.23 -8.23 -4.80
N CYS A 206 -6.16 -7.56 -5.49
CA CYS A 206 -5.80 -6.58 -6.50
C CYS A 206 -5.06 -5.40 -5.85
N LYS A 207 -3.80 -5.16 -6.21
CA LYS A 207 -3.01 -4.04 -5.67
C LYS A 207 -3.68 -2.67 -5.94
N ASN A 208 -4.37 -2.55 -7.08
CA ASN A 208 -5.09 -1.34 -7.50
C ASN A 208 -6.36 -1.10 -6.67
N CYS A 209 -7.36 -1.99 -6.74
CA CYS A 209 -8.68 -1.76 -6.11
C CYS A 209 -8.89 -2.48 -4.77
N LYS A 210 -7.87 -3.17 -4.25
CA LYS A 210 -7.86 -3.98 -3.01
C LYS A 210 -8.88 -5.11 -2.93
N HIS A 211 -9.59 -5.39 -4.02
CA HIS A 211 -10.53 -6.50 -4.11
C HIS A 211 -9.81 -7.84 -3.97
N ALA A 212 -10.24 -8.64 -3.01
CA ALA A 212 -9.83 -10.02 -2.82
C ALA A 212 -10.71 -10.94 -3.69
N PHE A 213 -10.11 -11.84 -4.44
CA PHE A 213 -10.82 -12.75 -5.34
C PHE A 213 -10.06 -14.06 -5.54
N CYS A 214 -10.77 -15.10 -5.99
CA CYS A 214 -10.18 -16.40 -6.34
C CYS A 214 -9.59 -16.36 -7.76
N TRP A 215 -8.34 -16.78 -7.94
CA TRP A 215 -7.67 -16.80 -9.26
C TRP A 215 -8.37 -17.69 -10.30
N TYR A 216 -8.99 -18.78 -9.85
CA TYR A 216 -9.54 -19.80 -10.74
C TYR A 216 -10.94 -19.43 -11.22
N CYS A 217 -11.85 -19.04 -10.32
CA CYS A 217 -13.23 -18.69 -10.68
C CYS A 217 -13.51 -17.19 -10.78
N LEU A 218 -12.55 -16.32 -10.40
CA LEU A 218 -12.69 -14.86 -10.37
C LEU A 218 -13.82 -14.35 -9.46
N GLU A 219 -14.29 -15.18 -8.53
CA GLU A 219 -15.33 -14.81 -7.56
C GLU A 219 -14.75 -13.97 -6.42
N SER A 220 -15.58 -13.05 -5.91
CA SER A 220 -15.23 -12.16 -4.79
C SER A 220 -14.97 -12.97 -3.52
N LEU A 221 -13.86 -12.67 -2.84
CA LEU A 221 -13.48 -13.20 -1.54
C LEU A 221 -13.39 -12.09 -0.47
N ASP A 222 -13.90 -10.90 -0.76
CA ASP A 222 -13.85 -9.74 0.17
C ASP A 222 -14.46 -10.08 1.56
N ASP A 223 -15.52 -10.90 1.58
CA ASP A 223 -16.23 -11.31 2.81
C ASP A 223 -15.88 -12.74 3.28
N ASP A 224 -15.06 -13.48 2.53
CA ASP A 224 -14.70 -14.87 2.87
C ASP A 224 -13.40 -14.94 3.68
N PHE A 225 -13.42 -14.33 4.87
CA PHE A 225 -12.27 -14.27 5.78
C PHE A 225 -11.76 -15.64 6.24
N LEU A 226 -12.58 -16.68 6.11
CA LEU A 226 -12.28 -18.04 6.54
C LEU A 226 -11.84 -18.94 5.38
N LEU A 227 -11.79 -18.43 4.15
CA LEU A 227 -11.40 -19.18 2.95
C LEU A 227 -12.29 -20.41 2.71
N ILE A 228 -13.58 -20.29 3.06
CA ILE A 228 -14.58 -21.35 2.94
C ILE A 228 -14.82 -21.69 1.47
N HIS A 229 -14.61 -20.74 0.56
CA HIS A 229 -14.66 -20.93 -0.88
C HIS A 229 -13.80 -22.13 -1.35
N TYR A 230 -12.67 -22.39 -0.68
CA TYR A 230 -11.78 -23.50 -1.04
C TYR A 230 -12.14 -24.85 -0.37
N ASP A 231 -13.23 -24.92 0.40
CA ASP A 231 -13.69 -26.17 1.03
C ASP A 231 -14.67 -26.96 0.15
N LYS A 232 -15.36 -26.29 -0.77
CA LYS A 232 -16.45 -26.86 -1.56
C LYS A 232 -16.42 -26.35 -2.99
N GLY A 233 -17.16 -27.03 -3.86
CA GLY A 233 -17.32 -26.59 -5.24
C GLY A 233 -16.06 -26.74 -6.11
N PRO A 234 -15.98 -26.01 -7.23
CA PRO A 234 -14.97 -26.21 -8.28
C PRO A 234 -13.56 -25.76 -7.87
N CYS A 235 -13.44 -24.90 -6.85
CA CYS A 235 -12.17 -24.38 -6.35
C CYS A 235 -11.64 -25.16 -5.13
N ARG A 236 -12.28 -26.28 -4.77
CA ARG A 236 -11.92 -27.07 -3.60
C ARG A 236 -10.44 -27.49 -3.64
N ASN A 237 -9.72 -27.28 -2.54
CA ASN A 237 -8.29 -27.59 -2.38
C ASN A 237 -7.33 -26.83 -3.33
N LYS A 238 -7.80 -25.83 -4.08
CA LYS A 238 -6.94 -25.07 -5.00
C LYS A 238 -6.24 -23.86 -4.35
N LEU A 239 -6.26 -23.71 -3.02
CA LEU A 239 -5.68 -22.54 -2.34
C LEU A 239 -4.14 -22.45 -2.50
N GLY A 240 -3.46 -23.60 -2.67
CA GLY A 240 -2.01 -23.69 -2.90
C GLY A 240 -1.12 -23.64 -1.65
N HIS A 241 -1.71 -23.50 -0.46
CA HIS A 241 -1.01 -23.69 0.82
C HIS A 241 -1.94 -24.31 1.88
N SER A 242 -1.36 -24.91 2.93
CA SER A 242 -2.13 -25.52 4.01
C SER A 242 -2.75 -24.43 4.90
N ARG A 243 -4.07 -24.48 5.10
CA ARG A 243 -4.83 -23.58 6.01
C ARG A 243 -4.30 -23.58 7.43
N ALA A 244 -3.71 -24.69 7.86
CA ALA A 244 -3.07 -24.82 9.16
C ALA A 244 -1.97 -23.77 9.34
N SER A 245 -1.22 -23.40 8.29
CA SER A 245 -0.17 -22.38 8.38
C SER A 245 -0.72 -20.98 8.68
N VAL A 246 -1.82 -20.57 8.05
CA VAL A 246 -2.44 -19.25 8.26
C VAL A 246 -3.10 -19.18 9.64
N ILE A 247 -3.83 -20.23 10.04
CA ILE A 247 -4.43 -20.29 11.37
C ILE A 247 -3.33 -20.33 12.42
N TRP A 248 -2.33 -21.19 12.27
CA TRP A 248 -1.17 -21.29 13.17
C TRP A 248 -0.44 -19.96 13.30
N HIS A 249 -0.19 -19.23 12.21
CA HIS A 249 0.46 -17.93 12.27
C HIS A 249 -0.41 -16.90 13.02
N ARG A 250 -1.74 -16.93 12.84
CA ARG A 250 -2.67 -16.05 13.58
C ARG A 250 -2.72 -16.40 15.07
N THR A 251 -2.82 -17.68 15.45
CA THR A 251 -2.79 -18.09 16.87
C THR A 251 -1.42 -17.89 17.49
N GLN A 252 -0.34 -18.09 16.75
CA GLN A 252 1.03 -17.86 17.22
C GLN A 252 1.24 -16.38 17.54
N VAL A 253 0.82 -15.47 16.67
CA VAL A 253 0.93 -14.03 16.90
C VAL A 253 0.12 -13.61 18.14
N VAL A 254 -1.13 -14.07 18.25
CA VAL A 254 -1.97 -13.80 19.43
C VAL A 254 -1.34 -14.39 20.69
N GLY A 255 -0.79 -15.61 20.62
CA GLY A 255 -0.12 -16.27 21.74
C GLY A 255 1.16 -15.54 22.17
N ILE A 256 1.95 -15.02 21.22
CA ILE A 256 3.14 -14.21 21.50
C ILE A 256 2.74 -12.93 22.23
N PHE A 257 1.74 -12.20 21.74
CA PHE A 257 1.28 -10.97 22.39
C PHE A 257 0.70 -11.21 23.78
N ALA A 258 -0.12 -12.25 23.93
CA ALA A 258 -0.67 -12.64 25.23
C ALA A 258 0.45 -13.06 26.20
N GLY A 259 1.42 -13.83 25.72
CA GLY A 259 2.58 -14.28 26.50
C GLY A 259 3.47 -13.13 26.95
N PHE A 260 3.83 -12.22 26.04
CA PHE A 260 4.57 -11.00 26.38
C PHE A 260 3.79 -10.12 27.37
N GLY A 261 2.49 -9.95 27.17
CA GLY A 261 1.63 -9.19 28.10
C GLY A 261 1.62 -9.78 29.51
N LEU A 262 1.48 -11.11 29.62
CA LEU A 262 1.54 -11.81 30.90
C LEU A 262 2.92 -11.71 31.55
N LEU A 263 3.98 -11.88 30.77
CA LEU A 263 5.35 -11.78 31.26
C LEU A 263 5.65 -10.38 31.81
N LEU A 264 5.23 -9.32 31.11
CA LEU A 264 5.37 -7.94 31.59
C LEU A 264 4.55 -7.68 32.87
N LEU A 265 3.33 -8.22 32.95
CA LEU A 265 2.51 -8.12 34.16
C LEU A 265 3.19 -8.78 35.37
N VAL A 266 3.78 -9.96 35.18
CA VAL A 266 4.46 -10.70 36.26
C VAL A 266 5.82 -10.07 36.59
N ALA A 267 6.57 -9.59 35.61
CA ALA A 267 7.88 -8.99 35.80
C ALA A 267 7.81 -7.58 36.40
N SER A 268 6.72 -6.83 36.15
CA SER A 268 6.56 -5.45 36.60
C SER A 268 6.79 -5.23 38.11
N PRO A 269 6.19 -6.02 39.03
CA PRO A 269 6.48 -5.93 40.47
C PRO A 269 7.96 -6.15 40.82
N PHE A 270 8.63 -7.11 40.19
CA PHE A 270 10.04 -7.40 40.46
C PHE A 270 10.97 -6.30 39.94
N LEU A 271 10.65 -5.74 38.76
CA LEU A 271 11.39 -4.62 38.18
C LEU A 271 11.24 -3.37 39.06
N LEU A 272 10.04 -3.08 39.56
CA LEU A 272 9.80 -1.96 40.49
C LEU A 272 10.58 -2.12 41.80
N LEU A 273 10.68 -3.34 42.34
CA LEU A 273 11.48 -3.63 43.54
C LEU A 273 13.00 -3.57 43.29
N ALA A 274 13.47 -3.98 42.11
CA ALA A 274 14.87 -3.96 41.74
C ALA A 274 15.38 -2.55 41.35
N THR A 275 14.49 -1.68 40.87
CA THR A 275 14.82 -0.31 40.43
C THR A 275 15.59 0.51 41.49
N PRO A 276 15.14 0.62 42.75
CA PRO A 276 15.88 1.37 43.77
C PRO A 276 17.23 0.72 44.12
N ILE A 277 17.36 -0.60 44.02
CA ILE A 277 18.62 -1.32 44.27
C ILE A 277 19.62 -1.03 43.15
N VAL A 278 19.19 -1.11 41.90
CA VAL A 278 20.03 -0.84 40.72
C VAL A 278 20.47 0.63 40.67
N LEU A 279 19.56 1.56 40.98
CA LEU A 279 19.89 2.99 41.08
C LEU A 279 20.88 3.26 42.22
N CYS A 280 20.70 2.64 43.39
CA CYS A 280 21.65 2.75 44.49
C CYS A 280 23.03 2.17 44.15
N CYS A 281 23.10 1.03 43.44
CA CYS A 281 24.36 0.43 43.00
C CYS A 281 25.10 1.32 41.97
N LYS A 282 24.37 1.94 41.03
CA LYS A 282 24.96 2.90 40.07
C LYS A 282 25.48 4.17 40.76
N CYS A 283 24.75 4.70 41.73
CA CYS A 283 25.19 5.86 42.52
C CYS A 283 26.42 5.56 43.39
N LYS A 284 26.65 4.30 43.77
CA LYS A 284 27.79 3.87 44.59
C LYS A 284 29.06 3.64 43.75
N CYS A 285 28.94 3.11 42.53
CA CYS A 285 30.07 3.04 41.58
C CYS A 285 30.56 4.43 41.13
N SER A 286 29.66 5.39 40.96
CA SER A 286 30.04 6.75 40.53
C SER A 286 30.78 7.57 41.59
N LYS A 287 30.89 7.07 42.83
CA LYS A 287 31.47 7.79 43.99
C LYS A 287 32.85 7.26 44.42
N GLY A 288 33.40 6.28 43.69
CA GLY A 288 34.65 5.59 44.03
C GLY A 288 35.89 6.03 43.25
N ASP A 289 35.76 6.90 42.23
CA ASP A 289 36.85 7.28 41.32
C ASP A 289 37.35 8.73 41.49
N ASP A 290 37.12 9.36 42.64
CA ASP A 290 37.73 10.66 42.98
C ASP A 290 38.94 10.47 43.92
N ASP A 291 40.05 9.94 43.39
CA ASP A 291 41.36 9.98 44.05
C ASP A 291 41.97 11.40 43.91
N PRO A 292 42.36 12.08 44.99
CA PRO A 292 42.99 13.40 44.90
C PRO A 292 44.47 13.29 44.47
N LEU A 293 44.84 14.05 43.44
CA LEU A 293 46.21 14.19 42.95
C LEU A 293 47.19 14.60 44.07
N PRO A 294 48.41 14.03 44.14
CA PRO A 294 49.43 14.47 45.09
C PRO A 294 50.03 15.80 44.65
N THR A 295 50.28 16.66 45.64
CA THR A 295 51.07 17.90 45.52
C THR A 295 52.54 17.62 45.81
#